data_AF-A0A498FNB7-F1
#
_entry.id   AF-A0A498FNB7-F1
#
_cell.length_a   1.000
_cell.length_b   1.000
_cell.length_c   1.000
_cell.angle_alpha   90.00
_cell.angle_beta   90.00
_cell.angle_gamma   90.00
#
_symmetry.space_group_name_H-M   'P 1'
#
loop_
_entity.id
_entity.type
_entity.pdbx_description
1 polymer ?
#
loop_
_entity_poly.entity_id
_entity_poly.type
_entity_poly.pdbx_seq_one_letter_code
_entity_poly.pdbx_strand_id
1 'polypeptide(L)'
;MYCCCSPFHQRPPSRSGHILVFRKPDFKCSTTEHSLTIFDLVQKLTQSSTLLIPTCGMTKKDDNRLNSKRRTFLKGSAAAAFAATGLSAVPGSSVATSGPEPIDPDEHELPNSDVKKLQINEEVRDVTHHWALLTTDYDLTLQRIREADAPDAQKRRVRAFLKDVWDAYPTERVTDGNEVTVELADSASGGLGDNAEKKFDKAAEIVADGTSIVDGPVQPEWAVSTHRKMAELSANKMNVSGASEIAGHADDPDYWDPEIPNWLPGFVKDAINQVMHSYGHYYNPGLLGGTGGAPSNAKEYFNKAQDADDSGNTSDAREKAGWACHFVVDVGGPLHTGAEASQAANSSVHFDYEGWVANNWNSGENFSDEIDNNTYYPINSPSQATKDLAGVSNDYVGTIFDTINNNPDSWKDDDDVIDATENVLVKTGYYNKGFLQEIF
;
A
#
# COMPACT_ATOMS: atom_id res chain seq x y z
N MET A 1 -38.26 -39.28 6.75
CA MET A 1 -39.73 -39.30 6.98
C MET A 1 -40.38 -38.65 5.76
N TYR A 2 -41.55 -39.11 5.32
CA TYR A 2 -42.25 -38.66 4.10
C TYR A 2 -42.69 -37.16 4.20
N CYS A 3 -42.96 -36.40 3.12
CA CYS A 3 -43.80 -36.73 1.96
C CYS A 3 -43.34 -36.14 0.61
N CYS A 4 -43.78 -36.82 -0.46
CA CYS A 4 -43.70 -36.38 -1.85
C CYS A 4 -44.94 -35.54 -2.26
N CYS A 5 -44.83 -34.77 -3.35
CA CYS A 5 -45.74 -34.93 -4.49
C CYS A 5 -45.19 -34.27 -5.77
N SER A 6 -45.63 -34.79 -6.91
CA SER A 6 -45.22 -34.48 -8.30
C SER A 6 -46.36 -34.98 -9.22
N PRO A 7 -46.26 -35.04 -10.56
CA PRO A 7 -45.76 -34.10 -11.58
C PRO A 7 -46.86 -33.83 -12.65
N PHE A 8 -46.49 -33.35 -13.87
CA PHE A 8 -47.09 -33.49 -15.23
C PHE A 8 -46.93 -32.16 -16.02
N HIS A 9 -46.72 -32.08 -17.36
CA HIS A 9 -46.63 -33.10 -18.41
C HIS A 9 -45.72 -32.64 -19.60
N GLN A 10 -45.48 -33.48 -20.62
CA GLN A 10 -44.54 -33.23 -21.72
C GLN A 10 -45.18 -32.97 -23.12
N ARG A 11 -44.57 -32.00 -23.84
CA ARG A 11 -44.22 -31.94 -25.30
C ARG A 11 -45.27 -31.68 -26.42
N PRO A 12 -44.82 -31.11 -27.59
CA PRO A 12 -45.66 -30.50 -28.66
C PRO A 12 -45.52 -31.31 -30.00
N PRO A 13 -45.60 -30.81 -31.28
CA PRO A 13 -44.91 -29.63 -31.89
C PRO A 13 -45.71 -28.87 -33.01
N SER A 14 -44.99 -28.22 -33.96
CA SER A 14 -45.40 -27.66 -35.28
C SER A 14 -45.75 -26.15 -35.32
N ARG A 15 -45.46 -25.37 -36.38
CA ARG A 15 -44.70 -25.59 -37.63
C ARG A 15 -44.26 -24.24 -38.25
N SER A 16 -43.10 -24.21 -38.92
CA SER A 16 -42.69 -23.37 -40.08
C SER A 16 -43.33 -21.99 -40.36
N GLY A 17 -42.51 -20.94 -40.57
CA GLY A 17 -42.95 -19.77 -41.36
C GLY A 17 -42.02 -18.55 -41.44
N HIS A 18 -41.43 -18.35 -42.62
CA HIS A 18 -41.00 -17.07 -43.23
C HIS A 18 -39.76 -16.29 -42.73
N ILE A 19 -38.80 -16.25 -43.66
CA ILE A 19 -37.65 -15.35 -43.77
C ILE A 19 -38.10 -13.93 -44.10
N LEU A 20 -37.47 -12.91 -43.48
CA LEU A 20 -37.48 -11.53 -43.97
C LEU A 20 -36.06 -10.94 -43.88
N VAL A 21 -35.43 -10.77 -45.04
CA VAL A 21 -34.09 -10.18 -45.18
C VAL A 21 -34.23 -8.67 -45.34
N PHE A 22 -33.75 -7.90 -44.37
CA PHE A 22 -33.56 -6.45 -44.53
C PHE A 22 -32.09 -6.14 -44.81
N ARG A 23 -31.78 -5.78 -46.07
CA ARG A 23 -30.51 -5.13 -46.41
C ARG A 23 -30.52 -3.71 -45.83
N LYS A 24 -29.52 -3.36 -45.00
CA LYS A 24 -29.14 -1.96 -44.76
C LYS A 24 -28.12 -1.51 -45.81
N PRO A 25 -28.10 -0.23 -46.20
CA PRO A 25 -27.15 0.30 -47.19
C PRO A 25 -25.75 0.49 -46.61
N ASP A 26 -24.74 0.32 -47.46
CA ASP A 26 -23.33 0.53 -47.12
C ASP A 26 -23.03 2.01 -46.82
N PHE A 27 -22.64 2.31 -45.58
CA PHE A 27 -21.99 3.57 -45.22
C PHE A 27 -20.50 3.32 -45.02
N LYS A 28 -19.67 3.73 -45.99
CA LYS A 28 -18.22 3.82 -45.80
C LYS A 28 -17.89 5.10 -45.04
N CYS A 29 -17.55 4.97 -43.76
CA CYS A 29 -16.86 6.02 -43.02
C CYS A 29 -15.41 5.58 -42.86
N SER A 30 -14.44 6.37 -43.35
CA SER A 30 -13.02 6.10 -43.13
C SER A 30 -12.58 6.81 -41.84
N THR A 31 -12.61 6.09 -40.73
CA THR A 31 -11.99 6.53 -39.49
C THR A 31 -10.53 6.10 -39.48
N THR A 32 -9.63 7.05 -39.70
CA THR A 32 -8.20 6.86 -39.42
C THR A 32 -8.03 6.92 -37.90
N GLU A 33 -8.12 5.77 -37.24
CA GLU A 33 -7.80 5.68 -35.81
C GLU A 33 -6.28 5.82 -35.63
N HIS A 34 -5.85 7.02 -35.22
CA HIS A 34 -4.58 7.18 -34.55
C HIS A 34 -4.76 6.73 -33.10
N SER A 35 -4.44 5.46 -32.83
CA SER A 35 -4.29 4.95 -31.47
C SER A 35 -3.03 5.57 -30.85
N LEU A 36 -3.18 6.78 -30.31
CA LEU A 36 -2.19 7.34 -29.39
C LEU A 36 -2.13 6.44 -28.16
N THR A 37 -0.94 5.92 -27.89
CA THR A 37 -0.68 5.13 -26.68
C THR A 37 -0.46 6.07 -25.50
N ILE A 38 -0.60 5.57 -24.26
CA ILE A 38 -0.27 6.35 -23.06
C ILE A 38 1.19 6.83 -23.09
N PHE A 39 2.08 6.06 -23.72
CA PHE A 39 3.47 6.38 -24.03
C PHE A 39 3.64 7.73 -24.77
N ASP A 40 2.78 8.03 -25.75
CA ASP A 40 2.83 9.27 -26.54
C ASP A 40 2.46 10.54 -25.74
N LEU A 41 1.81 10.37 -24.57
CA LEU A 41 1.39 11.46 -23.70
C LEU A 41 2.48 11.83 -22.69
N VAL A 42 3.12 10.81 -22.09
CA VAL A 42 4.20 10.98 -21.09
C VAL A 42 5.43 11.62 -21.74
N GLN A 43 5.84 11.15 -22.92
CA GLN A 43 7.06 11.63 -23.59
C GLN A 43 7.01 13.11 -24.03
N LYS A 44 5.83 13.74 -24.04
CA LYS A 44 5.63 15.17 -24.34
C LYS A 44 5.67 16.08 -23.11
N LEU A 45 5.58 15.54 -21.90
CA LEU A 45 5.56 16.32 -20.66
C LEU A 45 6.95 16.47 -20.04
N THR A 46 7.89 15.56 -20.34
CA THR A 46 9.23 15.53 -19.72
C THR A 46 10.30 16.37 -20.44
N GLN A 47 10.05 16.91 -21.64
CA GLN A 47 11.05 17.65 -22.43
C GLN A 47 11.33 19.11 -21.99
N SER A 48 11.07 19.49 -20.73
CA SER A 48 11.25 20.87 -20.28
C SER A 48 11.73 21.04 -18.84
N SER A 49 12.93 20.52 -18.52
CA SER A 49 13.92 21.21 -17.67
C SER A 49 15.22 20.39 -17.58
N THR A 50 16.34 20.94 -18.07
CA THR A 50 17.68 20.41 -17.76
C THR A 50 18.61 21.58 -17.48
N LEU A 51 18.96 21.76 -16.20
CA LEU A 51 19.95 22.75 -15.77
C LEU A 51 21.19 22.02 -15.24
N LEU A 52 22.32 22.22 -15.91
CA LEU A 52 23.59 21.56 -15.58
C LEU A 52 24.30 22.23 -14.40
N ILE A 53 24.69 21.44 -13.40
CA ILE A 53 25.71 21.82 -12.39
C ILE A 53 26.72 20.65 -12.31
N PRO A 54 28.05 20.90 -12.38
CA PRO A 54 29.05 19.84 -12.45
C PRO A 54 29.43 19.27 -11.08
N THR A 55 29.62 17.96 -11.01
CA THR A 55 30.19 17.26 -9.84
C THR A 55 31.71 17.33 -9.82
N CYS A 56 32.30 17.39 -8.61
CA CYS A 56 33.73 17.30 -8.37
C CYS A 56 33.99 16.07 -7.49
N GLY A 57 34.81 15.12 -7.98
CA GLY A 57 34.97 13.82 -7.32
C GLY A 57 35.98 13.82 -6.17
N MET A 58 35.77 12.92 -5.20
CA MET A 58 36.80 12.45 -4.27
C MET A 58 36.75 10.92 -4.10
N THR A 59 37.84 10.37 -3.58
CA THR A 59 38.22 8.96 -3.74
C THR A 59 37.93 8.08 -2.52
N LYS A 60 37.59 6.81 -2.80
CA LYS A 60 37.69 5.60 -1.94
C LYS A 60 38.36 5.74 -0.57
N LYS A 61 37.76 5.11 0.46
CA LYS A 61 38.49 4.12 1.29
C LYS A 61 37.62 3.19 2.17
N ASP A 62 38.03 1.91 2.12
CA ASP A 62 38.10 0.86 3.14
C ASP A 62 36.86 0.41 3.97
N ASP A 63 36.70 -0.91 4.00
CA ASP A 63 35.74 -1.69 4.78
C ASP A 63 35.83 -1.48 6.30
N ASN A 64 34.70 -1.65 7.01
CA ASN A 64 34.73 -2.38 8.29
C ASN A 64 33.40 -3.04 8.65
N ARG A 65 33.49 -4.34 8.92
CA ARG A 65 32.38 -5.24 9.29
C ARG A 65 32.25 -5.27 10.82
N LEU A 66 31.13 -4.80 11.37
CA LEU A 66 30.86 -4.88 12.81
C LEU A 66 29.48 -5.44 13.12
N ASN A 67 29.46 -6.55 13.87
CA ASN A 67 28.23 -7.12 14.45
C ASN A 67 27.61 -6.11 15.43
N SER A 68 26.39 -5.65 15.15
CA SER A 68 25.57 -4.98 16.15
C SER A 68 24.95 -6.01 17.10
N LYS A 69 24.98 -5.73 18.41
CA LYS A 69 24.16 -6.42 19.39
C LYS A 69 23.03 -5.47 19.77
N ARG A 70 21.79 -5.96 19.68
CA ARG A 70 20.54 -5.26 20.07
C ARG A 70 20.76 -4.33 21.27
N ARG A 71 20.45 -3.05 21.11
CA ARG A 71 20.37 -2.06 22.20
C ARG A 71 18.90 -1.67 22.38
N THR A 72 18.30 -2.13 23.47
CA THR A 72 17.00 -1.63 23.93
C THR A 72 17.11 -0.12 24.18
N PHE A 73 16.50 0.69 23.32
CA PHE A 73 16.61 2.14 23.39
C PHE A 73 15.49 2.71 24.28
N LEU A 74 15.76 2.81 25.58
CA LEU A 74 14.91 3.56 26.51
C LEU A 74 14.95 5.06 26.14
N LYS A 75 14.03 5.50 25.27
CA LYS A 75 13.84 6.91 24.91
C LYS A 75 13.20 7.67 26.08
N GLY A 76 14.04 8.21 26.95
CA GLY A 76 13.63 9.21 27.94
C GLY A 76 13.58 10.60 27.29
N SER A 77 12.39 11.03 26.87
CA SER A 77 12.17 12.35 26.25
C SER A 77 12.44 13.48 27.25
N ALA A 78 13.61 14.11 27.12
CA ALA A 78 13.95 15.31 27.89
C ALA A 78 13.42 16.56 27.18
N ALA A 79 12.30 17.11 27.67
CA ALA A 79 11.73 18.35 27.16
C ALA A 79 12.73 19.52 27.26
N ALA A 80 13.16 20.05 26.11
CA ALA A 80 14.05 21.20 26.04
C ALA A 80 13.25 22.51 26.18
N ALA A 81 13.29 23.11 27.37
CA ALA A 81 12.59 24.36 27.63
C ALA A 81 13.21 25.55 26.85
N PHE A 82 12.56 25.97 25.77
CA PHE A 82 12.89 27.21 25.07
C PHE A 82 12.25 28.43 25.74
N ALA A 83 13.09 29.29 26.33
CA ALA A 83 12.67 30.54 26.93
C ALA A 83 12.44 31.62 25.85
N ALA A 84 11.24 31.68 25.28
CA ALA A 84 10.81 32.78 24.40
C ALA A 84 10.26 33.96 25.24
N THR A 85 11.04 35.04 25.34
CA THR A 85 10.64 36.23 26.10
C THR A 85 9.64 37.11 25.35
N GLY A 86 8.37 37.02 25.75
CA GLY A 86 7.50 38.18 25.97
C GLY A 86 6.60 38.66 24.81
N LEU A 87 5.28 38.60 25.05
CA LEU A 87 4.40 39.78 25.04
C LEU A 87 3.02 39.49 25.65
N SER A 88 2.59 40.37 26.56
CA SER A 88 1.21 40.70 26.96
C SER A 88 0.17 39.58 27.21
N ALA A 89 -0.11 39.32 28.49
CA ALA A 89 -1.16 38.42 28.94
C ALA A 89 -2.60 38.96 28.74
N VAL A 90 -3.53 38.06 28.44
CA VAL A 90 -4.97 38.17 28.74
C VAL A 90 -5.35 36.98 29.61
N PRO A 91 -5.87 37.16 30.84
CA PRO A 91 -6.18 36.04 31.73
C PRO A 91 -7.55 35.45 31.40
N GLY A 92 -7.60 34.59 30.38
CA GLY A 92 -8.69 33.63 30.17
C GLY A 92 -8.36 32.33 30.89
N SER A 93 -8.95 32.08 32.06
CA SER A 93 -8.75 30.83 32.79
C SER A 93 -9.59 29.69 32.20
N SER A 94 -9.22 29.21 31.01
CA SER A 94 -9.53 27.83 30.62
C SER A 94 -8.69 26.89 31.48
N VAL A 95 -9.32 25.85 32.01
CA VAL A 95 -8.59 24.70 32.56
C VAL A 95 -8.01 23.98 31.35
N ALA A 96 -6.73 24.20 31.06
CA ALA A 96 -6.04 23.46 30.01
C ALA A 96 -6.04 21.97 30.39
N THR A 97 -6.89 21.21 29.70
CA THR A 97 -6.75 19.75 29.62
C THR A 97 -5.34 19.47 29.12
N SER A 98 -4.57 18.73 29.91
CA SER A 98 -3.16 18.45 29.62
C SER A 98 -3.03 17.36 28.55
N GLY A 99 -3.45 17.69 27.33
CA GLY A 99 -3.08 16.93 26.14
C GLY A 99 -1.55 16.99 25.93
N PRO A 100 -0.99 16.05 25.16
CA PRO A 100 0.41 16.14 24.76
C PRO A 100 0.63 17.35 23.82
N GLU A 101 1.85 17.86 23.69
CA GLU A 101 2.13 19.01 22.81
C GLU A 101 2.28 18.54 21.35
N PRO A 102 1.78 19.30 20.35
CA PRO A 102 1.93 18.95 18.94
C PRO A 102 3.40 18.98 18.50
N ILE A 103 3.73 18.17 17.50
CA ILE A 103 5.01 18.23 16.79
C ILE A 103 4.75 18.57 15.32
N ASP A 104 5.68 19.28 14.68
CA ASP A 104 5.63 19.54 13.24
C ASP A 104 6.03 18.25 12.47
N PRO A 105 5.23 17.77 11.50
CA PRO A 105 5.57 16.61 10.67
C PRO A 105 6.95 16.70 10.01
N ASP A 106 7.37 17.91 9.61
CA ASP A 106 8.62 18.18 8.89
C ASP A 106 9.84 18.19 9.83
N GLU A 107 9.64 18.46 11.13
CA GLU A 107 10.70 18.42 12.16
C GLU A 107 10.85 17.03 12.81
N HIS A 108 9.92 16.10 12.59
CA HIS A 108 9.92 14.81 13.27
C HIS A 108 10.77 13.74 12.56
N GLU A 109 12.01 13.60 13.04
CA GLU A 109 12.90 12.47 12.75
C GLU A 109 12.28 11.12 13.15
N LEU A 110 12.31 10.15 12.24
CA LEU A 110 11.85 8.77 12.48
C LEU A 110 12.72 8.03 13.51
N PRO A 111 12.15 7.07 14.27
CA PRO A 111 12.90 6.35 15.29
C PRO A 111 14.09 5.56 14.74
N ASN A 112 13.95 4.99 13.54
CA ASN A 112 14.95 4.13 12.89
C ASN A 112 15.31 4.74 11.52
N SER A 113 16.18 5.76 11.53
CA SER A 113 16.48 6.56 10.34
C SER A 113 17.44 5.91 9.35
N ASP A 114 18.15 4.86 9.78
CA ASP A 114 19.11 4.07 9.01
C ASP A 114 18.51 2.80 8.36
N VAL A 115 17.22 2.54 8.57
CA VAL A 115 16.49 1.43 7.93
C VAL A 115 16.63 1.46 6.41
N LYS A 116 16.75 0.30 5.76
CA LYS A 116 16.87 0.22 4.31
C LYS A 116 15.59 0.64 3.59
N LYS A 117 15.72 1.50 2.58
CA LYS A 117 14.67 1.83 1.62
C LYS A 117 14.99 1.22 0.26
N LEU A 118 14.32 0.12 -0.10
CA LEU A 118 14.44 -0.45 -1.44
C LEU A 118 13.53 0.31 -2.41
N GLN A 119 14.13 1.02 -3.35
CA GLN A 119 13.42 1.70 -4.43
C GLN A 119 13.53 0.90 -5.73
N ILE A 120 12.45 0.85 -6.50
CA ILE A 120 12.44 0.26 -7.84
C ILE A 120 12.45 1.40 -8.85
N ASN A 121 13.52 1.54 -9.63
CA ASN A 121 13.68 2.61 -10.62
C ASN A 121 12.57 2.56 -11.68
N GLU A 122 12.16 3.72 -12.19
CA GLU A 122 11.12 3.86 -13.24
C GLU A 122 11.45 3.02 -14.47
N GLU A 123 12.72 2.95 -14.89
CA GLU A 123 13.16 2.14 -16.04
C GLU A 123 12.89 0.63 -15.85
N VAL A 124 12.91 0.12 -14.62
CA VAL A 124 12.58 -1.27 -14.30
C VAL A 124 11.06 -1.48 -14.32
N ARG A 125 10.28 -0.49 -13.87
CA ARG A 125 8.80 -0.52 -13.90
C ARG A 125 8.25 -0.39 -15.33
N ASP A 126 8.98 0.29 -16.21
CA ASP A 126 8.66 0.42 -17.64
C ASP A 126 8.83 -0.90 -18.43
N VAL A 127 9.57 -1.88 -17.91
CA VAL A 127 9.69 -3.22 -18.52
C VAL A 127 8.40 -4.03 -18.32
N THR A 128 7.80 -3.94 -17.13
CA THR A 128 6.52 -4.59 -16.77
C THR A 128 6.02 -4.06 -15.42
N HIS A 129 4.70 -4.01 -15.22
CA HIS A 129 4.12 -3.78 -13.89
C HIS A 129 4.49 -4.88 -12.89
N HIS A 130 4.82 -6.09 -13.36
CA HIS A 130 5.29 -7.22 -12.54
C HIS A 130 6.79 -7.13 -12.22
N TRP A 131 7.27 -5.97 -11.76
CA TRP A 131 8.70 -5.72 -11.50
C TRP A 131 9.34 -6.76 -10.57
N ALA A 132 8.57 -7.38 -9.66
CA ALA A 132 9.05 -8.47 -8.82
C ALA A 132 9.60 -9.67 -9.62
N LEU A 133 9.15 -9.92 -10.85
CA LEU A 133 9.73 -10.94 -11.74
C LEU A 133 11.16 -10.62 -12.21
N LEU A 134 11.60 -9.37 -12.07
CA LEU A 134 12.97 -8.91 -12.36
C LEU A 134 13.83 -8.84 -11.09
N THR A 135 13.23 -8.61 -9.91
CA THR A 135 13.98 -8.37 -8.66
C THR A 135 14.02 -9.55 -7.69
N THR A 136 13.11 -10.52 -7.83
CA THR A 136 13.11 -11.77 -7.06
C THR A 136 14.30 -12.63 -7.45
N ASP A 137 14.88 -13.35 -6.49
CA ASP A 137 15.94 -14.33 -6.76
C ASP A 137 15.55 -15.31 -7.89
N TYR A 138 16.49 -15.55 -8.80
CA TYR A 138 16.26 -16.37 -9.98
C TYR A 138 16.00 -17.83 -9.63
N ASP A 139 16.72 -18.41 -8.67
CA ASP A 139 16.58 -19.82 -8.29
C ASP A 139 15.28 -20.05 -7.51
N LEU A 140 14.87 -19.09 -6.66
CA LEU A 140 13.55 -19.06 -6.00
C LEU A 140 12.42 -18.95 -7.02
N THR A 141 12.54 -18.06 -8.02
CA THR A 141 11.54 -17.94 -9.09
C THR A 141 11.44 -19.23 -9.90
N LEU A 142 12.58 -19.84 -10.25
CA LEU A 142 12.64 -21.15 -10.90
C LEU A 142 12.19 -22.30 -10.00
N GLN A 143 12.20 -22.15 -8.68
CA GLN A 143 11.60 -23.08 -7.72
C GLN A 143 10.08 -23.02 -7.75
N ARG A 144 9.50 -21.83 -7.59
CA ARG A 144 8.05 -21.63 -7.65
C ARG A 144 7.45 -22.20 -8.94
N ILE A 145 8.05 -21.93 -10.10
CA ILE A 145 7.60 -22.49 -11.40
C ILE A 145 7.75 -24.03 -11.49
N ARG A 146 8.58 -24.66 -10.65
CA ARG A 146 8.61 -26.14 -10.52
C ARG A 146 7.44 -26.64 -9.67
N GLU A 147 7.09 -25.93 -8.61
CA GLU A 147 6.13 -26.33 -7.58
C GLU A 147 4.66 -26.09 -7.97
N ALA A 148 4.36 -25.02 -8.72
CA ALA A 148 3.04 -24.62 -9.24
C ALA A 148 2.15 -25.77 -9.79
N ASP A 149 0.82 -25.73 -9.66
CA ASP A 149 -0.11 -26.66 -10.33
C ASP A 149 -0.38 -26.31 -11.81
N ALA A 150 0.71 -26.06 -12.55
CA ALA A 150 0.69 -25.75 -13.97
C ALA A 150 1.19 -26.92 -14.84
N PRO A 151 0.60 -27.18 -16.02
CA PRO A 151 1.11 -28.19 -16.94
C PRO A 151 2.57 -27.94 -17.32
N ASP A 152 3.37 -29.01 -17.34
CA ASP A 152 4.80 -29.02 -17.68
C ASP A 152 5.19 -28.20 -18.93
N ALA A 153 4.33 -28.20 -19.95
CA ALA A 153 4.53 -27.43 -21.17
C ALA A 153 4.36 -25.91 -20.96
N GLN A 154 3.53 -25.48 -20.02
CA GLN A 154 3.42 -24.08 -19.58
C GLN A 154 4.63 -23.70 -18.72
N LYS A 155 4.95 -24.51 -17.69
CA LYS A 155 6.15 -24.33 -16.84
C LYS A 155 7.44 -24.15 -17.65
N ARG A 156 7.65 -24.99 -18.69
CA ARG A 156 8.79 -24.85 -19.60
C ARG A 156 8.79 -23.55 -20.42
N ARG A 157 7.62 -23.06 -20.86
CA ARG A 157 7.52 -21.80 -21.60
C ARG A 157 7.78 -20.58 -20.72
N VAL A 158 7.25 -20.56 -19.50
CA VAL A 158 7.51 -19.48 -18.53
C VAL A 158 9.00 -19.43 -18.16
N ARG A 159 9.62 -20.57 -17.84
CA ARG A 159 11.07 -20.61 -17.57
C ARG A 159 11.96 -20.20 -18.75
N ALA A 160 11.52 -20.42 -19.99
CA ALA A 160 12.24 -19.93 -21.16
C ALA A 160 12.08 -18.41 -21.29
N PHE A 161 10.83 -17.92 -21.24
CA PHE A 161 10.52 -16.49 -21.32
C PHE A 161 11.23 -15.67 -20.24
N LEU A 162 11.20 -16.09 -18.97
CA LEU A 162 11.86 -15.34 -17.90
C LEU A 162 13.38 -15.32 -18.05
N LYS A 163 14.00 -16.36 -18.62
CA LYS A 163 15.42 -16.33 -18.97
C LYS A 163 15.71 -15.34 -20.09
N ASP A 164 14.90 -15.36 -21.17
CA ASP A 164 15.02 -14.38 -22.25
C ASP A 164 14.84 -12.93 -21.72
N VAL A 165 14.01 -12.74 -20.70
CA VAL A 165 13.83 -11.45 -20.00
C VAL A 165 15.06 -11.08 -19.17
N TRP A 166 15.54 -11.97 -18.29
CA TRP A 166 16.70 -11.68 -17.42
C TRP A 166 18.00 -11.47 -18.22
N ASP A 167 18.15 -12.14 -19.37
CA ASP A 167 19.27 -11.93 -20.30
C ASP A 167 19.16 -10.56 -21.03
N ALA A 168 17.95 -10.05 -21.29
CA ALA A 168 17.72 -8.79 -22.01
C ALA A 168 17.58 -7.54 -21.10
N TYR A 169 17.16 -7.76 -19.85
CA TYR A 169 16.93 -6.76 -18.80
C TYR A 169 17.58 -7.22 -17.48
N PRO A 170 18.91 -7.43 -17.45
CA PRO A 170 19.62 -7.69 -16.21
C PRO A 170 19.46 -6.49 -15.28
N THR A 171 19.11 -6.74 -14.02
CA THR A 171 18.98 -5.72 -12.98
C THR A 171 20.18 -5.73 -12.04
N GLU A 172 20.52 -4.57 -11.49
CA GLU A 172 21.49 -4.44 -10.40
C GLU A 172 20.91 -3.65 -9.22
N ARG A 173 21.51 -3.81 -8.04
CA ARG A 173 21.13 -3.09 -6.82
C ARG A 173 22.24 -2.10 -6.48
N VAL A 174 21.97 -0.82 -6.71
CA VAL A 174 22.85 0.30 -6.37
C VAL A 174 22.52 0.74 -4.94
N THR A 175 23.54 1.00 -4.11
CA THR A 175 23.35 1.43 -2.71
C THR A 175 23.99 2.78 -2.47
N ASP A 176 23.22 3.72 -1.95
CA ASP A 176 23.71 5.01 -1.43
C ASP A 176 23.13 5.24 -0.03
N GLY A 177 24.00 5.25 0.99
CA GLY A 177 23.57 5.22 2.39
C GLY A 177 22.70 4.00 2.71
N ASN A 178 21.47 4.25 3.16
CA ASN A 178 20.42 3.27 3.40
C ASN A 178 19.42 3.10 2.24
N GLU A 179 19.54 3.89 1.17
CA GLU A 179 18.73 3.71 -0.03
C GLU A 179 19.38 2.66 -0.93
N VAL A 180 18.56 1.71 -1.39
CA VAL A 180 18.96 0.69 -2.35
C VAL A 180 18.04 0.79 -3.55
N THR A 181 18.56 1.23 -4.69
CA THR A 181 17.78 1.32 -5.92
C THR A 181 18.02 0.09 -6.77
N VAL A 182 16.95 -0.56 -7.22
CA VAL A 182 17.00 -1.59 -8.27
C VAL A 182 16.89 -0.92 -9.63
N GLU A 183 17.92 -1.07 -10.44
CA GLU A 183 18.09 -0.41 -11.74
C GLU A 183 18.35 -1.43 -12.85
N LEU A 184 18.17 -1.03 -14.11
CA LEU A 184 18.65 -1.82 -15.25
C LEU A 184 20.16 -1.65 -15.37
N ALA A 185 20.91 -2.75 -15.44
CA ALA A 185 22.36 -2.69 -15.61
C ALA A 185 22.72 -2.19 -17.02
N ASP A 186 23.89 -1.56 -17.17
CA ASP A 186 24.47 -1.04 -18.44
C ASP A 186 24.39 -2.00 -19.66
N SER A 187 24.28 -3.30 -19.41
CA SER A 187 24.19 -4.36 -20.42
C SER A 187 22.77 -4.64 -20.93
N ALA A 188 21.74 -4.00 -20.38
CA ALA A 188 20.36 -4.15 -20.82
C ALA A 188 20.19 -3.69 -22.27
N SER A 189 19.83 -4.64 -23.15
CA SER A 189 19.70 -4.38 -24.60
C SER A 189 18.26 -4.09 -25.03
N GLY A 190 17.30 -4.36 -24.16
CA GLY A 190 15.87 -4.32 -24.47
C GLY A 190 15.44 -5.35 -25.52
N GLY A 191 14.18 -5.27 -25.95
CA GLY A 191 13.70 -5.97 -27.16
C GLY A 191 12.72 -7.12 -26.95
N LEU A 192 11.85 -7.08 -25.93
CA LEU A 192 10.68 -8.00 -25.92
C LEU A 192 9.73 -7.64 -27.06
N GLY A 193 9.48 -8.61 -27.95
CA GLY A 193 8.51 -8.42 -29.05
C GLY A 193 7.06 -8.35 -28.58
N ASP A 194 6.18 -7.92 -29.49
CA ASP A 194 4.74 -7.74 -29.26
C ASP A 194 4.11 -8.87 -28.42
N ASN A 195 3.28 -8.48 -27.45
CA ASN A 195 2.69 -9.33 -26.39
C ASN A 195 3.65 -9.73 -25.25
N ALA A 196 4.68 -8.93 -24.94
CA ALA A 196 5.49 -9.06 -23.73
C ALA A 196 4.61 -9.13 -22.45
N GLU A 197 3.71 -8.16 -22.25
CA GLU A 197 2.91 -8.06 -21.02
C GLU A 197 2.06 -9.31 -20.74
N LYS A 198 1.40 -9.87 -21.76
CA LYS A 198 0.60 -11.10 -21.61
C LYS A 198 1.45 -12.32 -21.21
N LYS A 199 2.76 -12.29 -21.48
CA LYS A 199 3.70 -13.32 -21.00
C LYS A 199 4.16 -13.02 -19.58
N PHE A 200 4.32 -11.74 -19.20
CA PHE A 200 4.55 -11.34 -17.81
C PHE A 200 3.36 -11.71 -16.92
N ASP A 201 2.13 -11.36 -17.29
CA ASP A 201 0.91 -11.77 -16.56
C ASP A 201 0.85 -13.30 -16.36
N LYS A 202 1.12 -14.08 -17.42
CA LYS A 202 1.12 -15.55 -17.33
C LYS A 202 2.34 -16.12 -16.59
N ALA A 203 3.44 -15.38 -16.51
CA ALA A 203 4.59 -15.75 -15.71
C ALA A 203 4.30 -15.49 -14.23
N ALA A 204 3.76 -14.32 -13.89
CA ALA A 204 3.33 -13.94 -12.56
C ALA A 204 2.31 -14.93 -11.99
N GLU A 205 1.26 -15.27 -12.74
CA GLU A 205 0.26 -16.29 -12.36
C GLU A 205 0.92 -17.64 -12.01
N ILE A 206 1.89 -18.12 -12.81
CA ILE A 206 2.56 -19.41 -12.59
C ILE A 206 3.64 -19.35 -11.49
N VAL A 207 4.22 -18.18 -11.22
CA VAL A 207 5.14 -17.98 -10.09
C VAL A 207 4.34 -17.91 -8.77
N ALA A 208 3.18 -17.26 -8.78
CA ALA A 208 2.27 -17.14 -7.65
C ALA A 208 1.67 -18.49 -7.21
N ASP A 209 1.15 -19.25 -8.17
CA ASP A 209 0.65 -20.62 -8.00
C ASP A 209 1.73 -21.59 -7.45
N GLY A 210 3.00 -21.22 -7.57
CA GLY A 210 4.14 -21.92 -6.99
C GLY A 210 4.57 -21.47 -5.61
N THR A 211 3.87 -20.53 -4.97
CA THR A 211 4.15 -20.14 -3.58
C THR A 211 3.50 -21.13 -2.62
N SER A 212 4.16 -21.43 -1.49
CA SER A 212 3.60 -22.35 -0.49
C SER A 212 2.47 -21.64 0.26
N ILE A 213 1.22 -21.99 -0.08
CA ILE A 213 0.03 -21.45 0.60
C ILE A 213 0.07 -21.85 2.07
N VAL A 214 0.22 -20.86 2.96
CA VAL A 214 -0.04 -21.04 4.39
C VAL A 214 -1.57 -21.12 4.53
N ASP A 215 -2.07 -22.32 4.82
CA ASP A 215 -3.51 -22.62 4.86
C ASP A 215 -4.16 -21.90 6.07
N GLY A 216 -4.83 -20.79 5.80
CA GLY A 216 -5.53 -19.96 6.78
C GLY A 216 -6.59 -19.07 6.12
N PRO A 217 -7.65 -18.65 6.85
CA PRO A 217 -8.65 -17.75 6.30
C PRO A 217 -8.03 -16.37 6.03
N VAL A 218 -7.75 -16.11 4.75
CA VAL A 218 -7.38 -14.79 4.23
C VAL A 218 -8.43 -13.76 4.65
N GLN A 219 -8.00 -12.65 5.25
CA GLN A 219 -8.80 -11.44 5.43
C GLN A 219 -8.13 -10.35 4.58
N PRO A 220 -8.83 -9.71 3.61
CA PRO A 220 -8.26 -8.75 2.65
C PRO A 220 -7.86 -7.37 3.23
N GLU A 221 -7.49 -7.31 4.50
CA GLU A 221 -7.64 -6.11 5.34
C GLU A 221 -6.59 -6.15 6.46
N TRP A 222 -6.14 -4.96 6.90
CA TRP A 222 -5.26 -4.64 8.04
C TRP A 222 -5.74 -5.30 9.37
N ALA A 223 -5.56 -6.62 9.44
CA ALA A 223 -6.21 -7.59 10.33
C ALA A 223 -7.21 -7.02 11.36
N VAL A 224 -8.37 -6.53 10.88
CA VAL A 224 -9.62 -5.99 11.52
C VAL A 224 -9.46 -5.41 12.93
N SER A 225 -9.03 -6.26 13.88
CA SER A 225 -8.61 -5.86 15.22
C SER A 225 -7.63 -4.68 15.24
N THR A 226 -6.75 -4.53 14.23
CA THR A 226 -5.67 -3.55 14.23
C THR A 226 -6.16 -2.12 14.03
N HIS A 227 -7.11 -1.88 13.11
CA HIS A 227 -7.78 -0.57 13.02
C HIS A 227 -8.40 -0.16 14.35
N ARG A 228 -9.17 -1.07 14.98
CA ARG A 228 -9.79 -0.85 16.30
C ARG A 228 -8.74 -0.49 17.35
N LYS A 229 -7.65 -1.25 17.45
CA LYS A 229 -6.55 -1.03 18.41
C LYS A 229 -5.88 0.33 18.20
N MET A 230 -5.56 0.70 16.95
CA MET A 230 -4.93 1.99 16.65
C MET A 230 -5.84 3.17 17.00
N ALA A 231 -7.13 3.09 16.63
CA ALA A 231 -8.13 4.10 16.97
C ALA A 231 -8.35 4.21 18.50
N GLU A 232 -8.45 3.09 19.22
CA GLU A 232 -8.63 3.06 20.67
C GLU A 232 -7.44 3.67 21.41
N LEU A 233 -6.21 3.27 21.07
CA LEU A 233 -4.99 3.83 21.66
C LEU A 233 -4.89 5.33 21.39
N SER A 234 -5.17 5.75 20.15
CA SER A 234 -5.13 7.16 19.74
C SER A 234 -6.15 8.01 20.51
N ALA A 235 -7.41 7.56 20.58
CA ALA A 235 -8.48 8.27 21.27
C ALA A 235 -8.24 8.32 22.79
N ASN A 236 -7.77 7.23 23.41
CA ASN A 236 -7.40 7.23 24.82
C ASN A 236 -6.24 8.19 25.11
N LYS A 237 -5.22 8.24 24.25
CA LYS A 237 -4.07 9.15 24.41
C LYS A 237 -4.46 10.62 24.36
N MET A 238 -5.40 10.97 23.48
CA MET A 238 -5.95 12.32 23.36
C MET A 238 -7.06 12.62 24.38
N ASN A 239 -7.38 11.69 25.28
CA ASN A 239 -8.48 11.79 26.26
C ASN A 239 -9.88 12.00 25.61
N VAL A 240 -10.07 11.54 24.37
CA VAL A 240 -11.33 11.65 23.66
C VAL A 240 -12.39 10.75 24.30
N SER A 241 -13.53 11.35 24.64
CA SER A 241 -14.64 10.61 25.24
C SER A 241 -15.22 9.60 24.24
N GLY A 242 -15.39 8.34 24.67
CA GLY A 242 -15.92 7.28 23.81
C GLY A 242 -14.89 6.61 22.89
N ALA A 243 -13.61 6.56 23.28
CA ALA A 243 -12.56 5.83 22.56
C ALA A 243 -12.97 4.42 22.09
N SER A 244 -13.67 3.65 22.92
CA SER A 244 -14.17 2.31 22.56
C SER A 244 -15.31 2.30 21.54
N GLU A 245 -16.07 3.39 21.44
CA GLU A 245 -17.14 3.58 20.42
C GLU A 245 -16.48 3.91 19.07
N ILE A 246 -15.55 4.88 19.05
CA ILE A 246 -14.71 5.20 17.88
C ILE A 246 -14.00 3.95 17.35
N ALA A 247 -13.35 3.21 18.24
CA ALA A 247 -12.67 1.96 17.90
C ALA A 247 -13.63 0.87 17.43
N GLY A 248 -14.86 0.82 17.96
CA GLY A 248 -15.88 -0.14 17.54
C GLY A 248 -16.33 0.04 16.09
N HIS A 249 -16.19 1.26 15.55
CA HIS A 249 -16.51 1.65 14.19
C HIS A 249 -15.29 1.70 13.24
N ALA A 250 -14.07 1.63 13.75
CA ALA A 250 -12.84 1.80 12.95
C ALA A 250 -12.56 0.66 11.94
N ASP A 251 -13.32 -0.42 11.98
CA ASP A 251 -13.33 -1.54 11.02
C ASP A 251 -14.66 -1.65 10.24
N ASP A 252 -15.62 -0.73 10.43
CA ASP A 252 -16.85 -0.74 9.63
C ASP A 252 -16.58 -0.61 8.11
N PRO A 253 -15.60 0.18 7.63
CA PRO A 253 -15.35 0.33 6.19
C PRO A 253 -14.86 -0.94 5.49
N ASP A 254 -14.24 -1.88 6.22
CA ASP A 254 -13.89 -3.22 5.74
C ASP A 254 -15.13 -3.96 5.21
N TYR A 255 -16.30 -3.70 5.79
CA TYR A 255 -17.54 -4.37 5.44
C TYR A 255 -18.39 -3.62 4.39
N TRP A 256 -17.86 -2.56 3.78
CA TRP A 256 -18.57 -1.81 2.73
C TRP A 256 -18.45 -2.50 1.36
N ASP A 257 -19.41 -2.23 0.47
CA ASP A 257 -19.35 -2.71 -0.91
C ASP A 257 -18.11 -2.11 -1.60
N PRO A 258 -17.23 -2.91 -2.24
CA PRO A 258 -15.97 -2.42 -2.78
C PRO A 258 -16.19 -1.50 -3.98
N GLU A 259 -15.72 -0.26 -3.86
CA GLU A 259 -15.76 0.71 -4.95
C GLU A 259 -14.51 0.56 -5.83
N ILE A 260 -14.68 0.35 -7.14
CA ILE A 260 -13.55 0.21 -8.07
C ILE A 260 -13.81 1.03 -9.34
N PRO A 261 -13.13 2.18 -9.51
CA PRO A 261 -13.31 3.03 -10.68
C PRO A 261 -12.98 2.34 -12.01
N ASN A 262 -13.92 2.39 -12.95
CA ASN A 262 -13.78 1.76 -14.28
C ASN A 262 -12.57 2.25 -15.10
N TRP A 263 -12.03 3.43 -14.82
CA TRP A 263 -10.88 4.01 -15.53
C TRP A 263 -9.53 3.44 -15.10
N LEU A 264 -9.44 2.72 -13.98
CA LEU A 264 -8.17 2.16 -13.48
C LEU A 264 -7.59 1.09 -14.45
N PRO A 265 -6.25 0.95 -14.54
CA PRO A 265 -5.61 -0.17 -15.23
C PRO A 265 -6.06 -1.52 -14.66
N GLY A 266 -6.03 -2.58 -15.49
CA GLY A 266 -6.47 -3.93 -15.09
C GLY A 266 -5.76 -4.43 -13.83
N PHE A 267 -4.43 -4.44 -13.84
CA PHE A 267 -3.61 -4.91 -12.71
C PHE A 267 -3.90 -4.17 -11.38
N VAL A 268 -4.25 -2.88 -11.43
CA VAL A 268 -4.62 -2.10 -10.24
C VAL A 268 -5.99 -2.53 -9.72
N LYS A 269 -6.96 -2.75 -10.61
CA LYS A 269 -8.26 -3.32 -10.22
C LYS A 269 -8.11 -4.72 -9.64
N ASP A 270 -7.23 -5.53 -10.21
CA ASP A 270 -6.98 -6.89 -9.76
C ASP A 270 -6.34 -6.89 -8.37
N ALA A 271 -5.41 -5.98 -8.09
CA ALA A 271 -4.83 -5.78 -6.75
C ALA A 271 -5.88 -5.33 -5.73
N ILE A 272 -6.70 -4.33 -6.08
CA ILE A 272 -7.75 -3.83 -5.19
C ILE A 272 -8.78 -4.92 -4.89
N ASN A 273 -9.29 -5.64 -5.91
CA ASN A 273 -10.29 -6.71 -5.70
C ASN A 273 -9.77 -7.88 -4.85
N GLN A 274 -8.48 -8.22 -4.96
CA GLN A 274 -7.93 -9.44 -4.37
C GLN A 274 -7.21 -9.21 -3.04
N VAL A 275 -6.73 -8.00 -2.80
CA VAL A 275 -5.77 -7.72 -1.72
C VAL A 275 -6.22 -6.57 -0.83
N MET A 276 -6.56 -5.41 -1.39
CA MET A 276 -6.88 -4.19 -0.62
C MET A 276 -8.39 -3.99 -0.38
N HIS A 277 -9.21 -4.93 -0.82
CA HIS A 277 -10.69 -4.92 -0.89
C HIS A 277 -11.32 -3.78 -1.72
N SER A 278 -11.04 -2.51 -1.41
CA SER A 278 -11.72 -1.33 -1.96
C SER A 278 -10.73 -0.26 -2.43
N TYR A 279 -11.08 0.51 -3.48
CA TYR A 279 -10.32 1.72 -3.85
C TYR A 279 -10.29 2.73 -2.70
N GLY A 280 -11.28 2.67 -1.81
CA GLY A 280 -11.33 3.46 -0.59
C GLY A 280 -10.17 3.23 0.38
N HIS A 281 -9.61 2.02 0.45
CA HIS A 281 -8.55 1.65 1.42
C HIS A 281 -7.13 1.87 0.91
N TYR A 282 -6.98 2.35 -0.32
CA TYR A 282 -5.69 2.36 -1.02
C TYR A 282 -5.31 3.78 -1.45
N TYR A 283 -4.01 4.08 -1.41
CA TYR A 283 -3.44 5.24 -2.09
C TYR A 283 -1.94 5.10 -2.39
N ASN A 284 -1.61 4.99 -3.68
CA ASN A 284 -0.24 5.07 -4.17
C ASN A 284 0.10 6.50 -4.62
N PRO A 285 1.05 7.20 -3.97
CA PRO A 285 1.44 8.57 -4.34
C PRO A 285 2.18 8.66 -5.68
N GLY A 286 2.93 7.62 -6.08
CA GLY A 286 3.70 7.58 -7.32
C GLY A 286 2.86 7.19 -8.55
N LEU A 287 1.76 6.46 -8.39
CA LEU A 287 0.95 6.00 -9.51
C LEU A 287 0.08 7.13 -10.09
N LEU A 288 0.33 7.50 -11.35
CA LEU A 288 -0.42 8.52 -12.11
C LEU A 288 -0.51 9.91 -11.42
N GLY A 289 0.48 10.25 -10.57
CA GLY A 289 0.47 11.49 -9.78
C GLY A 289 -0.42 11.43 -8.52
N GLY A 290 -0.70 10.22 -8.04
CA GLY A 290 -1.49 9.95 -6.84
C GLY A 290 -2.82 9.27 -7.16
N THR A 291 -2.86 7.94 -7.03
CA THR A 291 -4.04 7.12 -7.32
C THR A 291 -4.54 6.42 -6.06
N GLY A 292 -5.82 6.61 -5.71
CA GLY A 292 -6.45 5.98 -4.55
C GLY A 292 -7.60 6.80 -3.95
N GLY A 293 -8.44 6.15 -3.15
CA GLY A 293 -9.63 6.73 -2.52
C GLY A 293 -9.40 7.23 -1.09
N ALA A 294 -8.45 6.62 -0.35
CA ALA A 294 -8.26 6.86 1.09
C ALA A 294 -8.16 8.35 1.48
N PRO A 295 -7.34 9.21 0.81
CA PRO A 295 -7.29 10.63 1.10
C PRO A 295 -8.60 11.42 0.89
N SER A 296 -9.54 10.90 0.11
CA SER A 296 -10.85 11.52 -0.09
C SER A 296 -11.82 11.07 1.00
N ASN A 297 -11.86 9.76 1.28
CA ASN A 297 -12.70 9.17 2.31
C ASN A 297 -12.31 9.66 3.72
N ALA A 298 -11.02 9.64 4.06
CA ALA A 298 -10.48 10.16 5.32
C ALA A 298 -10.96 11.60 5.59
N LYS A 299 -10.92 12.46 4.56
CA LYS A 299 -11.42 13.84 4.63
C LYS A 299 -12.94 13.91 4.74
N GLU A 300 -13.68 13.12 3.97
CA GLU A 300 -15.14 13.14 4.01
C GLU A 300 -15.66 12.76 5.40
N TYR A 301 -15.09 11.73 6.02
CA TYR A 301 -15.52 11.25 7.34
C TYR A 301 -14.98 12.09 8.49
N PHE A 302 -13.77 12.65 8.38
CA PHE A 302 -13.28 13.67 9.31
C PHE A 302 -14.23 14.88 9.36
N ASN A 303 -14.61 15.42 8.19
CA ASN A 303 -15.52 16.56 8.11
C ASN A 303 -16.91 16.22 8.70
N LYS A 304 -17.46 15.03 8.39
CA LYS A 304 -18.74 14.58 8.97
C LYS A 304 -18.66 14.40 10.49
N ALA A 305 -17.51 13.99 11.02
CA ALA A 305 -17.30 13.85 12.46
C ALA A 305 -17.31 15.23 13.15
N GLN A 306 -16.61 16.22 12.60
CA GLN A 306 -16.66 17.62 13.05
C GLN A 306 -18.09 18.19 12.99
N ASP A 307 -18.76 18.09 11.83
CA ASP A 307 -20.15 18.57 11.66
C ASP A 307 -21.12 17.93 12.69
N ALA A 308 -20.90 16.66 13.02
CA ALA A 308 -21.69 15.94 14.01
C ALA A 308 -21.38 16.40 15.46
N ASP A 309 -20.11 16.61 15.84
CA ASP A 309 -19.76 17.06 17.18
C ASP A 309 -20.19 18.52 17.45
N ASP A 310 -19.98 19.42 16.47
CA ASP A 310 -20.49 20.80 16.48
C ASP A 310 -22.02 20.87 16.67
N SER A 311 -22.74 19.85 16.17
CA SER A 311 -24.20 19.73 16.36
C SER A 311 -24.62 19.11 17.71
N GLY A 312 -23.66 18.64 18.51
CA GLY A 312 -23.85 17.91 19.77
C GLY A 312 -24.22 16.43 19.59
N ASN A 313 -24.12 15.88 18.37
CA ASN A 313 -24.44 14.49 18.05
C ASN A 313 -23.25 13.55 18.27
N THR A 314 -22.80 13.49 19.52
CA THR A 314 -21.55 12.78 19.93
C THR A 314 -21.44 11.32 19.49
N SER A 315 -22.53 10.58 19.28
CA SER A 315 -22.47 9.18 18.82
C SER A 315 -22.15 9.10 17.32
N ASP A 316 -22.83 9.90 16.50
CA ASP A 316 -22.53 10.02 15.05
C ASP A 316 -21.11 10.60 14.84
N ALA A 317 -20.70 11.58 15.65
CA ALA A 317 -19.33 12.10 15.63
C ALA A 317 -18.28 11.01 15.85
N ARG A 318 -18.49 10.11 16.81
CA ARG A 318 -17.59 8.98 17.09
C ARG A 318 -17.62 7.90 16.00
N GLU A 319 -18.79 7.59 15.46
CA GLU A 319 -18.95 6.69 14.32
C GLU A 319 -18.13 7.19 13.12
N LYS A 320 -18.31 8.46 12.73
CA LYS A 320 -17.58 9.07 11.61
C LYS A 320 -16.10 9.28 11.92
N ALA A 321 -15.72 9.54 13.18
CA ALA A 321 -14.31 9.59 13.58
C ALA A 321 -13.64 8.22 13.45
N GLY A 322 -14.33 7.13 13.80
CA GLY A 322 -13.84 5.75 13.58
C GLY A 322 -13.56 5.49 12.10
N TRP A 323 -14.52 5.82 11.24
CA TRP A 323 -14.37 5.70 9.78
C TRP A 323 -13.26 6.61 9.22
N ALA A 324 -13.04 7.80 9.78
CA ALA A 324 -11.94 8.66 9.37
C ALA A 324 -10.57 8.08 9.78
N CYS A 325 -10.46 7.52 10.99
CA CYS A 325 -9.26 6.84 11.47
C CYS A 325 -8.89 5.65 10.58
N HIS A 326 -9.87 4.86 10.16
CA HIS A 326 -9.70 3.70 9.29
C HIS A 326 -8.84 4.00 8.06
N PHE A 327 -9.27 4.95 7.22
CA PHE A 327 -8.58 5.31 5.97
C PHE A 327 -7.20 5.96 6.16
N VAL A 328 -6.90 6.48 7.36
CA VAL A 328 -5.56 6.95 7.73
C VAL A 328 -4.67 5.77 8.14
N VAL A 329 -5.20 4.83 8.92
CA VAL A 329 -4.49 3.61 9.32
C VAL A 329 -4.15 2.73 8.12
N ASP A 330 -5.08 2.59 7.16
CA ASP A 330 -4.87 1.90 5.88
C ASP A 330 -3.55 2.30 5.22
N VAL A 331 -3.43 3.59 4.87
CA VAL A 331 -2.24 4.12 4.18
C VAL A 331 -1.03 4.25 5.09
N GLY A 332 -1.19 4.01 6.39
CA GLY A 332 -0.10 3.70 7.33
C GLY A 332 0.51 2.31 7.10
N GLY A 333 -0.19 1.41 6.41
CA GLY A 333 0.33 0.15 5.90
C GLY A 333 1.01 0.35 4.55
N PRO A 334 2.31 0.05 4.40
CA PRO A 334 3.03 0.17 3.14
C PRO A 334 2.32 -0.54 1.99
N LEU A 335 1.82 -1.75 2.22
CA LEU A 335 1.16 -2.55 1.19
C LEU A 335 -0.19 -2.00 0.72
N HIS A 336 -0.78 -1.00 1.38
CA HIS A 336 -1.92 -0.20 0.87
C HIS A 336 -1.49 0.99 -0.02
N THR A 337 -0.20 1.13 -0.31
CA THR A 337 0.36 2.28 -1.05
C THR A 337 1.18 1.93 -2.29
N GLY A 338 1.36 0.65 -2.64
CA GLY A 338 2.19 0.30 -3.80
C GLY A 338 2.20 -1.18 -4.20
N ALA A 339 3.08 -1.53 -5.13
CA ALA A 339 3.35 -2.91 -5.58
C ALA A 339 2.13 -3.68 -6.14
N GLU A 340 1.16 -2.98 -6.75
CA GLU A 340 -0.18 -3.48 -7.08
C GLU A 340 -0.15 -4.81 -7.85
N ALA A 341 0.52 -4.85 -9.01
CA ALA A 341 0.58 -6.06 -9.82
C ALA A 341 1.32 -7.21 -9.13
N SER A 342 2.35 -6.90 -8.35
CA SER A 342 3.13 -7.89 -7.62
C SER A 342 2.33 -8.49 -6.45
N GLN A 343 1.47 -7.69 -5.80
CA GLN A 343 0.50 -8.15 -4.80
C GLN A 343 -0.68 -8.90 -5.42
N ALA A 344 -1.21 -8.44 -6.55
CA ALA A 344 -2.27 -9.14 -7.30
C ALA A 344 -1.82 -10.52 -7.78
N ALA A 345 -0.53 -10.68 -8.08
CA ALA A 345 0.07 -11.98 -8.32
C ALA A 345 0.29 -12.75 -6.99
N ASN A 346 1.02 -12.18 -6.04
CA ASN A 346 1.41 -12.85 -4.80
C ASN A 346 0.79 -12.20 -3.56
N SER A 347 -0.52 -12.37 -3.38
CA SER A 347 -1.29 -11.75 -2.30
C SER A 347 -0.90 -12.27 -0.92
N SER A 348 -0.26 -13.44 -0.83
CA SER A 348 0.23 -13.99 0.44
C SER A 348 1.13 -13.01 1.19
N VAL A 349 1.97 -12.23 0.49
CA VAL A 349 2.86 -11.21 1.10
C VAL A 349 2.11 -10.19 1.95
N HIS A 350 0.90 -9.81 1.53
CA HIS A 350 0.05 -8.86 2.24
C HIS A 350 -0.47 -9.45 3.55
N PHE A 351 -1.14 -10.61 3.46
CA PHE A 351 -1.76 -11.26 4.62
C PHE A 351 -0.72 -11.77 5.63
N ASP A 352 0.46 -12.20 5.16
CA ASP A 352 1.57 -12.60 6.02
C ASP A 352 2.15 -11.39 6.79
N TYR A 353 2.28 -10.23 6.13
CA TYR A 353 2.73 -8.98 6.76
C TYR A 353 1.76 -8.53 7.85
N GLU A 354 0.50 -8.33 7.51
CA GLU A 354 -0.50 -7.80 8.44
C GLU A 354 -0.83 -8.77 9.56
N GLY A 355 -0.89 -10.08 9.24
CA GLY A 355 -1.02 -11.13 10.24
C GLY A 355 0.13 -11.13 11.24
N TRP A 356 1.36 -10.87 10.80
CA TRP A 356 2.52 -10.75 11.69
C TRP A 356 2.47 -9.48 12.55
N VAL A 357 2.10 -8.31 11.98
CA VAL A 357 1.92 -7.07 12.78
C VAL A 357 0.84 -7.27 13.85
N ALA A 358 -0.28 -7.89 13.48
CA ALA A 358 -1.38 -8.18 14.40
C ALA A 358 -1.01 -9.16 15.51
N ASN A 359 -0.19 -10.18 15.20
CA ASN A 359 0.35 -11.14 16.18
C ASN A 359 1.41 -10.53 17.11
N ASN A 360 2.13 -9.51 16.65
CA ASN A 360 3.13 -8.79 17.44
C ASN A 360 2.61 -7.48 18.08
N TRP A 361 1.29 -7.28 18.12
CA TRP A 361 0.69 -6.03 18.60
C TRP A 361 0.98 -5.74 20.09
N ASN A 362 0.81 -6.74 20.95
CA ASN A 362 0.99 -6.65 22.40
C ASN A 362 2.05 -7.66 22.93
N SER A 363 2.91 -8.16 22.04
CA SER A 363 3.87 -9.23 22.31
C SER A 363 4.94 -9.28 21.21
N GLY A 364 6.08 -9.92 21.47
CA GLY A 364 7.20 -9.91 20.51
C GLY A 364 7.75 -8.49 20.39
N GLU A 365 7.63 -7.90 19.19
CA GLU A 365 8.07 -6.52 18.92
C GLU A 365 7.17 -5.47 19.61
N ASN A 366 5.96 -5.82 20.05
CA ASN A 366 5.05 -4.96 20.82
C ASN A 366 4.64 -3.66 20.12
N PHE A 367 4.23 -3.76 18.85
CA PHE A 367 3.88 -2.65 17.96
C PHE A 367 2.84 -1.64 18.48
N SER A 368 2.06 -1.97 19.50
CA SER A 368 1.20 -1.02 20.22
C SER A 368 1.96 0.15 20.87
N ASP A 369 3.21 -0.07 21.31
CA ASP A 369 4.04 0.96 21.95
C ASP A 369 4.33 2.12 20.99
N GLU A 370 4.48 1.84 19.69
CA GLU A 370 4.75 2.87 18.67
C GLU A 370 3.56 3.80 18.42
N ILE A 371 2.34 3.33 18.72
CA ILE A 371 1.12 4.17 18.70
C ILE A 371 0.93 4.89 20.03
N ASP A 372 1.07 4.22 21.17
CA ASP A 372 0.80 4.85 22.47
C ASP A 372 1.89 5.87 22.85
N ASN A 373 3.17 5.58 22.71
CA ASN A 373 4.25 6.39 23.30
C ASN A 373 4.51 7.76 22.61
N ASN A 374 3.76 8.10 21.55
CA ASN A 374 3.97 9.33 20.78
C ASN A 374 2.85 10.40 20.98
N THR A 375 3.03 11.61 20.44
CA THR A 375 2.06 12.74 20.54
C THR A 375 1.12 12.82 19.32
N TYR A 376 1.00 13.95 18.64
CA TYR A 376 0.13 14.14 17.48
C TYR A 376 0.69 15.18 16.51
N TYR A 377 0.21 15.15 15.26
CA TYR A 377 0.44 16.20 14.27
C TYR A 377 -0.80 17.09 14.11
N PRO A 378 -0.66 18.41 13.95
CA PRO A 378 -1.79 19.29 13.65
C PRO A 378 -2.32 19.03 12.23
N ILE A 379 -3.64 18.85 12.07
CA ILE A 379 -4.26 18.46 10.79
C ILE A 379 -4.90 19.67 10.10
N ASN A 380 -4.10 20.39 9.31
CA ASN A 380 -4.58 21.50 8.49
C ASN A 380 -5.42 21.05 7.28
N SER A 381 -5.26 19.80 6.83
CA SER A 381 -5.97 19.22 5.69
C SER A 381 -5.95 17.69 5.82
N PRO A 382 -7.06 17.04 6.21
CA PRO A 382 -7.12 15.58 6.38
C PRO A 382 -6.67 14.82 5.13
N SER A 383 -7.05 15.31 3.94
CA SER A 383 -6.67 14.72 2.67
C SER A 383 -5.17 14.84 2.40
N GLN A 384 -4.53 15.95 2.80
CA GLN A 384 -3.08 16.09 2.61
C GLN A 384 -2.33 15.23 3.63
N ALA A 385 -2.71 15.27 4.90
CA ALA A 385 -2.17 14.41 5.95
C ALA A 385 -2.20 12.92 5.60
N THR A 386 -3.31 12.45 5.00
CA THR A 386 -3.43 11.06 4.52
C THR A 386 -2.45 10.75 3.39
N LYS A 387 -2.20 11.70 2.46
CA LYS A 387 -1.19 11.54 1.39
C LYS A 387 0.23 11.60 1.90
N ASP A 388 0.50 12.45 2.89
CA ASP A 388 1.82 12.63 3.49
C ASP A 388 2.21 11.34 4.23
N LEU A 389 1.28 10.76 5.02
CA LEU A 389 1.44 9.43 5.61
C LEU A 389 1.67 8.36 4.54
N ALA A 390 0.83 8.31 3.50
CA ALA A 390 0.98 7.36 2.40
C ALA A 390 2.34 7.50 1.69
N GLY A 391 2.88 8.71 1.58
CA GLY A 391 4.23 8.97 1.08
C GLY A 391 5.30 8.28 1.93
N VAL A 392 5.26 8.46 3.25
CA VAL A 392 6.21 7.80 4.16
C VAL A 392 6.04 6.28 4.15
N SER A 393 4.82 5.76 4.07
CA SER A 393 4.58 4.32 3.94
C SER A 393 5.07 3.76 2.60
N ASN A 394 4.96 4.53 1.52
CA ASN A 394 5.38 4.11 0.17
C ASN A 394 6.90 3.91 0.07
N ASP A 395 7.69 4.72 0.78
CA ASP A 395 9.16 4.57 0.87
C ASP A 395 9.59 3.17 1.31
N TYR A 396 8.75 2.45 2.07
CA TYR A 396 9.04 1.12 2.61
C TYR A 396 8.37 -0.03 1.84
N VAL A 397 7.53 0.25 0.84
CA VAL A 397 6.85 -0.78 0.03
C VAL A 397 7.84 -1.75 -0.60
N GLY A 398 8.91 -1.23 -1.21
CA GLY A 398 9.91 -2.08 -1.84
C GLY A 398 10.63 -2.95 -0.82
N THR A 399 11.02 -2.39 0.34
CA THR A 399 11.72 -3.13 1.40
C THR A 399 10.85 -4.28 1.92
N ILE A 400 9.62 -3.98 2.33
CA ILE A 400 8.71 -4.97 2.91
C ILE A 400 8.31 -6.02 1.87
N PHE A 401 7.87 -5.60 0.68
CA PHE A 401 7.43 -6.56 -0.34
C PHE A 401 8.58 -7.46 -0.80
N ASP A 402 9.75 -6.89 -1.14
CA ASP A 402 10.89 -7.66 -1.66
C ASP A 402 11.50 -8.57 -0.58
N THR A 403 11.63 -8.11 0.67
CA THR A 403 12.17 -8.96 1.75
C THR A 403 11.24 -10.14 2.05
N ILE A 404 9.93 -9.91 2.20
CA ILE A 404 8.95 -10.99 2.46
C ILE A 404 8.88 -11.95 1.27
N ASN A 405 8.78 -11.41 0.05
CA ASN A 405 8.68 -12.21 -1.16
C ASN A 405 9.94 -13.06 -1.43
N ASN A 406 11.15 -12.60 -1.08
CA ASN A 406 12.37 -13.39 -1.25
C ASN A 406 12.67 -14.34 -0.08
N ASN A 407 12.16 -14.07 1.13
CA ASN A 407 12.50 -14.81 2.35
C ASN A 407 11.25 -15.34 3.09
N PRO A 408 10.31 -16.05 2.44
CA PRO A 408 8.99 -16.38 3.00
C PRO A 408 9.04 -17.11 4.35
N ASP A 409 10.06 -17.94 4.59
CA ASP A 409 10.22 -18.71 5.82
C ASP A 409 10.95 -17.98 6.97
N SER A 410 11.57 -16.82 6.72
CA SER A 410 12.48 -16.17 7.69
C SER A 410 12.41 -14.64 7.79
N TRP A 411 11.60 -13.97 6.96
CA TRP A 411 11.49 -12.51 6.95
C TRP A 411 11.02 -11.89 8.28
N LYS A 412 10.36 -12.68 9.14
CA LYS A 412 9.74 -12.23 10.40
C LYS A 412 10.75 -11.81 11.49
N ASP A 413 12.02 -12.17 11.31
CA ASP A 413 13.17 -11.78 12.15
C ASP A 413 14.09 -10.75 11.44
N ASP A 414 13.67 -10.17 10.32
CA ASP A 414 14.46 -9.22 9.52
C ASP A 414 14.39 -7.81 10.10
N ASP A 415 15.55 -7.28 10.52
CA ASP A 415 15.64 -5.98 11.20
C ASP A 415 15.10 -4.83 10.30
N ASP A 416 15.29 -4.87 8.96
CA ASP A 416 14.77 -3.82 8.06
C ASP A 416 13.22 -3.83 7.98
N VAL A 417 12.59 -5.01 8.07
CA VAL A 417 11.12 -5.11 8.09
C VAL A 417 10.55 -4.62 9.42
N ILE A 418 11.20 -4.95 10.55
CA ILE A 418 10.81 -4.49 11.89
C ILE A 418 10.93 -2.97 11.95
N ASP A 419 12.10 -2.42 11.64
CA ASP A 419 12.39 -0.99 11.75
C ASP A 419 11.49 -0.14 10.83
N ALA A 420 11.18 -0.66 9.63
CA ALA A 420 10.25 -0.02 8.70
C ALA A 420 8.80 -0.03 9.24
N THR A 421 8.38 -1.14 9.84
CA THR A 421 7.06 -1.29 10.46
C THR A 421 6.90 -0.32 11.64
N GLU A 422 7.90 -0.22 12.52
CA GLU A 422 7.93 0.76 13.61
C GLU A 422 7.82 2.20 13.07
N ASN A 423 8.62 2.56 12.07
CA ASN A 423 8.62 3.90 11.47
C ASN A 423 7.22 4.31 10.95
N VAL A 424 6.53 3.43 10.22
CA VAL A 424 5.21 3.75 9.66
C VAL A 424 4.12 3.73 10.71
N LEU A 425 4.18 2.83 11.71
CA LEU A 425 3.27 2.84 12.85
C LEU A 425 3.39 4.12 13.66
N VAL A 426 4.62 4.59 13.94
CA VAL A 426 4.84 5.87 14.61
C VAL A 426 4.12 6.99 13.85
N LYS A 427 4.41 7.19 12.55
CA LYS A 427 3.78 8.26 11.75
C LYS A 427 2.25 8.09 11.71
N THR A 428 1.75 6.87 11.59
CA THR A 428 0.30 6.56 11.65
C THR A 428 -0.30 7.02 12.97
N GLY A 429 0.32 6.71 14.11
CA GLY A 429 -0.13 7.15 15.43
C GLY A 429 -0.20 8.68 15.55
N TYR A 430 0.81 9.41 15.06
CA TYR A 430 0.81 10.87 15.08
C TYR A 430 -0.33 11.48 14.26
N TYR A 431 -0.56 10.99 13.04
CA TYR A 431 -1.65 11.48 12.18
C TYR A 431 -3.02 11.09 12.73
N ASN A 432 -3.20 9.86 13.19
CA ASN A 432 -4.47 9.37 13.71
C ASN A 432 -4.90 10.11 14.99
N LYS A 433 -3.96 10.42 15.89
CA LYS A 433 -4.19 11.31 17.03
C LYS A 433 -4.45 12.75 16.63
N GLY A 434 -3.80 13.22 15.57
CA GLY A 434 -4.07 14.52 14.97
C GLY A 434 -5.50 14.65 14.47
N PHE A 435 -6.00 13.62 13.78
CA PHE A 435 -7.39 13.58 13.31
C PHE A 435 -8.36 13.72 14.50
N LEU A 436 -8.13 12.93 15.56
CA LEU A 436 -8.98 12.94 16.74
C LEU A 436 -8.91 14.25 17.53
N GLN A 437 -7.75 14.93 17.56
CA GLN A 437 -7.57 16.22 18.23
C GLN A 437 -8.19 17.41 17.48
N GLU A 438 -8.35 17.32 16.17
CA GLU A 438 -9.03 18.38 15.41
C GLU A 438 -10.54 18.10 15.26
N ILE A 439 -11.01 16.88 15.57
CA ILE A 439 -12.45 16.54 15.61
C ILE A 439 -13.11 16.92 16.94
N PHE A 440 -12.41 16.79 18.08
CA PHE A 440 -12.94 16.94 19.45
C PHE A 440 -12.10 17.88 20.35
#